data_AF-A0A0A2Y353-F1
#
_entry.id   AF-A0A0A2Y353-F1
#
_cell.length_a   1.000
_cell.length_b   1.000
_cell.length_c   1.000
_cell.angle_alpha   90.00
_cell.angle_beta   90.00
_cell.angle_gamma   90.00
#
_symmetry.space_group_name_H-M   'P 1'
#
loop_
_entity.id
_entity.type
_entity.pdbx_description
1 polymer ?
#
loop_
_entity_poly.entity_id
_entity_poly.type
_entity_poly.pdbx_seq_one_letter_code
_entity_poly.pdbx_strand_id
1 'polypeptide(L)'
;MSESFVHAAYIIAAVLFIMSLAGLSKHETAKAGCWYGIIGMTIALFTTVFGPHTHGQFWIIIAMIIGAILGIRKALKVEMTEMPELVALLHSFVGLAAVLVGFNSYLSHELTDPTLENIHNIEVFLGVFIGAVTFTGSIVAFGKLRGIIKSKALMLPHRHKLNLLALIVSFLLMLCFLNEPALLPLILMTIIALVFGWHLVASIGGADMPVVVSMLNSYSGWAAAAAGFMLNNDLLIVTGALVGSSGAILSYIMCKAMNRSFISVIAGGFGNDVVAKSDEEQGEYREVKAEEVAEMLKNASSVIITPGYGMAVAQAQYPVADITQKLREKGINVRFGIHPVAGRLPGHMNVLLAEAKVPYDIVLEMDEINDDFADTDVVLVIGANDTVNPAAQDDPSSPIAGMPVLEVWKAQNVVVFKRSMNTGYAGVQNPLFFKENTQMLFGDAKESVDNILKALN
;
A
#
# COMPACT_ATOMS: atom_id res chain seq x y z
N MET A 1 -28.27 27.21 9.22
CA MET A 1 -28.82 26.07 8.43
C MET A 1 -29.75 25.29 9.34
N SER A 2 -30.82 24.67 8.84
CA SER A 2 -31.65 23.78 9.67
C SER A 2 -30.97 22.42 9.85
N GLU A 3 -31.24 21.72 10.96
CA GLU A 3 -30.75 20.35 11.21
C GLU A 3 -31.10 19.41 10.06
N SER A 4 -32.33 19.46 9.55
CA SER A 4 -32.77 18.64 8.43
C SER A 4 -31.93 18.86 7.16
N PHE A 5 -31.46 20.09 6.93
CA PHE A 5 -30.57 20.38 5.81
C PHE A 5 -29.17 19.80 6.03
N VAL A 6 -28.66 19.84 7.26
CA VAL A 6 -27.37 19.25 7.63
C VAL A 6 -27.38 17.74 7.36
N HIS A 7 -28.40 17.03 7.86
CA HIS A 7 -28.56 15.60 7.63
C HIS A 7 -28.70 15.27 6.14
N ALA A 8 -29.51 16.02 5.39
CA ALA A 8 -29.65 15.81 3.94
C ALA A 8 -28.32 16.00 3.20
N ALA A 9 -27.54 17.03 3.55
CA ALA A 9 -26.23 17.27 2.96
C ALA A 9 -25.22 16.16 3.30
N TYR A 10 -25.27 15.61 4.52
CA TYR A 10 -24.45 14.45 4.91
C TYR A 10 -24.81 13.20 4.12
N ILE A 11 -26.10 12.92 3.91
CA ILE A 11 -26.53 11.80 3.07
C ILE A 11 -26.00 11.97 1.62
N ILE A 12 -26.13 13.17 1.05
CA ILE A 12 -25.62 13.46 -0.29
C ILE A 12 -24.10 13.26 -0.35
N ALA A 13 -23.35 13.79 0.63
CA ALA A 13 -21.92 13.61 0.72
C ALA A 13 -21.53 12.13 0.82
N ALA A 14 -22.23 11.34 1.64
CA ALA A 14 -22.02 9.91 1.78
C ALA A 14 -22.23 9.15 0.46
N VAL A 15 -23.31 9.45 -0.28
CA VAL A 15 -23.56 8.88 -1.61
C VAL A 15 -22.44 9.25 -2.58
N LEU A 16 -21.97 10.49 -2.56
CA LEU A 16 -20.85 10.93 -3.40
C LEU A 16 -19.55 10.22 -3.05
N PHE A 17 -19.28 9.91 -1.77
CA PHE A 17 -18.12 9.10 -1.40
C PHE A 17 -18.22 7.64 -1.89
N ILE A 18 -19.42 7.05 -1.85
CA ILE A 18 -19.65 5.72 -2.44
C ILE A 18 -19.41 5.77 -3.96
N MET A 19 -19.95 6.78 -4.63
CA MET A 19 -19.74 6.99 -6.07
C MET A 19 -18.28 7.28 -6.41
N SER A 20 -17.53 7.94 -5.53
CA SER A 20 -16.10 8.16 -5.68
C SER A 20 -15.35 6.83 -5.78
N LEU A 21 -15.57 5.93 -4.81
CA LEU A 21 -14.96 4.59 -4.82
C LEU A 21 -15.42 3.75 -6.02
N ALA A 22 -16.71 3.79 -6.35
CA ALA A 22 -17.23 3.09 -7.53
C ALA A 22 -16.61 3.62 -8.83
N GLY A 23 -16.47 4.93 -8.97
CA GLY A 23 -15.83 5.56 -10.13
C GLY A 23 -14.35 5.24 -10.25
N LEU A 24 -13.64 5.07 -9.13
CA LEU A 24 -12.22 4.68 -9.10
C LEU A 24 -11.98 3.21 -9.47
N SER A 25 -13.02 2.36 -9.49
CA SER A 25 -12.87 0.94 -9.84
C SER A 25 -12.59 0.66 -11.32
N LYS A 26 -12.79 1.66 -12.19
CA LYS A 26 -12.54 1.56 -13.64
C LYS A 26 -11.79 2.79 -14.13
N HIS A 27 -10.85 2.57 -15.06
CA HIS A 27 -9.99 3.66 -15.54
C HIS A 27 -10.77 4.74 -16.31
N GLU A 28 -11.84 4.38 -17.03
CA GLU A 28 -12.67 5.32 -17.79
C GLU A 28 -13.45 6.27 -16.88
N THR A 29 -13.88 5.77 -15.71
CA THR A 29 -14.65 6.54 -14.73
C THR A 29 -13.78 7.15 -13.63
N ALA A 30 -12.49 6.85 -13.57
CA ALA A 30 -11.60 7.26 -12.47
C ALA A 30 -11.60 8.78 -12.24
N LYS A 31 -11.61 9.57 -13.32
CA LYS A 31 -11.70 11.04 -13.23
C LYS A 31 -13.02 11.51 -12.62
N ALA A 32 -14.14 10.89 -13.01
CA ALA A 32 -15.45 11.20 -12.43
C ALA A 32 -15.51 10.78 -10.95
N GLY A 33 -14.92 9.64 -10.61
CA GLY A 33 -14.73 9.18 -9.23
C GLY A 33 -14.06 10.23 -8.35
N CYS A 34 -12.91 10.76 -8.79
CA CYS A 34 -12.21 11.84 -8.08
C CYS A 34 -13.09 13.08 -7.89
N TRP A 35 -13.87 13.49 -8.91
CA TRP A 35 -14.78 14.63 -8.78
C TRP A 35 -15.90 14.39 -7.76
N TYR A 36 -16.49 13.18 -7.71
CA TYR A 36 -17.47 12.86 -6.68
C TYR A 36 -16.88 12.99 -5.28
N GLY A 37 -15.64 12.53 -5.08
CA GLY A 37 -14.94 12.69 -3.80
C GLY A 37 -14.70 14.16 -3.43
N ILE A 38 -14.25 14.99 -4.38
CA ILE A 38 -14.01 16.43 -4.15
C ILE A 38 -15.31 17.15 -3.78
N ILE A 39 -16.39 16.92 -4.53
CA ILE A 39 -17.69 17.55 -4.29
C ILE A 39 -18.27 17.07 -2.95
N GLY A 40 -18.21 15.76 -2.67
CA GLY A 40 -18.67 15.18 -1.40
C GLY A 40 -17.95 15.79 -0.20
N MET A 41 -16.62 15.87 -0.25
CA MET A 41 -15.82 16.51 0.81
C MET A 41 -16.11 18.00 0.96
N THR A 42 -16.33 18.71 -0.15
CA THR A 42 -16.70 20.14 -0.12
C THR A 42 -18.03 20.35 0.58
N ILE A 43 -19.05 19.55 0.24
CA ILE A 43 -20.38 19.59 0.89
C ILE A 43 -20.25 19.26 2.38
N ALA A 44 -19.52 18.21 2.73
CA ALA A 44 -19.31 17.78 4.10
C ALA A 44 -18.68 18.88 4.96
N LEU A 45 -17.57 19.46 4.50
CA LEU A 45 -16.85 20.52 5.21
C LEU A 45 -17.69 21.79 5.31
N PHE A 46 -18.32 22.22 4.22
CA PHE A 46 -19.17 23.40 4.23
C PHE A 46 -20.32 23.25 5.23
N THR A 47 -21.03 22.13 5.18
CA THR A 47 -22.14 21.86 6.09
C THR A 47 -21.70 21.77 7.55
N THR A 48 -20.55 21.17 7.82
CA THR A 48 -20.03 21.05 9.20
C THR A 48 -19.58 22.40 9.75
N VAL A 49 -18.84 23.20 8.96
CA VAL A 49 -18.27 24.48 9.41
C VAL A 49 -19.34 25.56 9.60
N PHE A 50 -20.34 25.60 8.72
CA PHE A 50 -21.42 26.59 8.76
C PHE A 50 -22.73 26.06 9.35
N GLY A 51 -22.66 24.87 9.96
CA GLY A 51 -23.76 24.24 10.69
C GLY A 51 -24.19 25.06 11.92
N PRO A 52 -25.42 24.85 12.41
CA PRO A 52 -26.01 25.64 13.49
C PRO A 52 -25.31 25.48 14.85
N HIS A 53 -24.62 24.35 15.07
CA HIS A 53 -23.95 24.02 16.34
C HIS A 53 -22.43 24.30 16.34
N THR A 54 -21.91 24.89 15.27
CA THR A 54 -20.47 25.13 15.13
C THR A 54 -20.11 26.54 15.61
N HIS A 55 -19.08 26.62 16.45
CA HIS A 55 -18.51 27.88 16.95
C HIS A 55 -17.02 27.96 16.63
N GLY A 56 -16.46 29.18 16.65
CA GLY A 56 -15.03 29.37 16.41
C GLY A 56 -14.61 29.21 14.95
N GLN A 57 -15.51 29.52 13.99
CA GLN A 57 -15.28 29.40 12.54
C GLN A 57 -13.96 30.04 12.11
N PHE A 58 -13.59 31.17 12.70
CA PHE A 58 -12.32 31.84 12.44
C PHE A 58 -11.11 30.92 12.67
N TRP A 59 -11.05 30.24 13.82
CA TRP A 59 -9.97 29.30 14.16
C TRP A 59 -10.00 28.05 13.29
N ILE A 60 -11.20 27.53 13.00
CA ILE A 60 -11.39 26.37 12.12
C ILE A 60 -10.84 26.68 10.72
N ILE A 61 -11.21 27.82 10.15
CA ILE A 61 -10.76 28.24 8.81
C ILE A 61 -9.25 28.43 8.78
N ILE A 62 -8.65 29.06 9.80
CA ILE A 62 -7.19 29.21 9.89
C ILE A 62 -6.49 27.85 9.91
N ALA A 63 -6.94 26.93 10.76
CA ALA A 63 -6.36 25.59 10.85
C ALA A 63 -6.49 24.83 9.51
N MET A 64 -7.65 24.93 8.85
CA MET A 64 -7.88 24.34 7.53
C MET A 64 -6.96 24.93 6.46
N ILE A 65 -6.78 26.25 6.44
CA ILE A 65 -5.88 26.92 5.47
C ILE A 65 -4.44 26.45 5.68
N ILE A 66 -3.96 26.38 6.91
CA ILE A 66 -2.61 25.89 7.21
C ILE A 66 -2.46 24.44 6.75
N GLY A 67 -3.41 23.57 7.10
CA GLY A 67 -3.43 22.17 6.66
C GLY A 67 -3.45 22.03 5.14
N ALA A 68 -4.29 22.81 4.45
CA ALA A 68 -4.40 22.82 3.00
C ALA A 68 -3.10 23.28 2.32
N ILE A 69 -2.47 24.36 2.80
CA ILE A 69 -1.21 24.87 2.24
C ILE A 69 -0.10 23.80 2.36
N LEU A 70 0.04 23.20 3.55
CA LEU A 70 1.06 22.16 3.78
C LEU A 70 0.77 20.91 2.95
N GLY A 71 -0.49 20.47 2.91
CA GLY A 71 -0.95 19.31 2.13
C GLY A 71 -0.73 19.48 0.63
N ILE A 72 -1.21 20.59 0.05
CA ILE A 72 -1.04 20.91 -1.37
C ILE A 72 0.45 20.98 -1.73
N ARG A 73 1.26 21.68 -0.92
CA ARG A 73 2.69 21.79 -1.17
C ARG A 73 3.41 20.44 -1.16
N LYS A 74 3.02 19.52 -0.28
CA LYS A 74 3.63 18.19 -0.23
C LYS A 74 3.12 17.30 -1.36
N ALA A 75 1.82 17.33 -1.67
CA ALA A 75 1.22 16.56 -2.76
C ALA A 75 1.75 16.94 -4.14
N LEU A 76 2.05 18.23 -4.39
CA LEU A 76 2.61 18.70 -5.67
C LEU A 76 4.11 18.40 -5.84
N LYS A 77 4.81 18.01 -4.78
CA LYS A 77 6.27 17.82 -4.78
C LYS A 77 6.71 16.37 -4.59
N VAL A 78 5.81 15.48 -4.20
CA VAL A 78 6.13 14.07 -3.98
C VAL A 78 6.32 13.38 -5.32
N GLU A 79 7.36 12.56 -5.43
CA GLU A 79 7.57 11.72 -6.62
C GLU A 79 6.64 10.49 -6.56
N MET A 80 6.27 9.92 -7.70
CA MET A 80 5.38 8.75 -7.73
C MET A 80 5.98 7.52 -7.03
N THR A 81 7.31 7.42 -6.98
CA THR A 81 8.07 6.41 -6.24
C THR A 81 7.97 6.56 -4.71
N GLU A 82 7.70 7.77 -4.21
CA GLU A 82 7.52 8.12 -2.79
C GLU A 82 6.05 8.06 -2.34
N MET A 83 5.10 7.77 -3.24
CA MET A 83 3.68 7.67 -2.90
C MET A 83 3.39 6.71 -1.72
N PRO A 84 4.02 5.53 -1.60
CA PRO A 84 3.75 4.61 -0.49
C PRO A 84 4.04 5.22 0.90
N GLU A 85 5.14 5.95 1.03
CA GLU A 85 5.51 6.57 2.30
C GLU A 85 4.61 7.77 2.61
N LEU A 86 4.22 8.55 1.60
CA LEU A 86 3.27 9.65 1.81
C LEU A 86 1.92 9.14 2.31
N VAL A 87 1.39 8.07 1.71
CA VAL A 87 0.12 7.45 2.13
C VAL A 87 0.22 6.97 3.58
N ALA A 88 1.32 6.30 3.95
CA ALA A 88 1.57 5.92 5.34
C ALA A 88 1.56 7.14 6.27
N LEU A 89 2.22 8.23 5.91
CA LEU A 89 2.25 9.44 6.71
C LEU A 89 0.84 10.07 6.87
N LEU A 90 0.01 10.07 5.82
CA LEU A 90 -1.34 10.63 5.88
C LEU A 90 -2.25 9.89 6.88
N HIS A 91 -2.16 8.55 6.96
CA HIS A 91 -2.90 7.79 7.96
C HIS A 91 -2.52 8.16 9.39
N SER A 92 -1.27 8.60 9.62
CA SER A 92 -0.85 9.04 10.95
C SER A 92 -1.65 10.26 11.42
N PHE A 93 -1.93 11.22 10.52
CA PHE A 93 -2.73 12.40 10.86
C PHE A 93 -4.19 12.03 11.17
N VAL A 94 -4.76 11.04 10.49
CA VAL A 94 -6.11 10.52 10.80
C VAL A 94 -6.14 9.91 12.20
N GLY A 95 -5.14 9.07 12.53
CA GLY A 95 -5.02 8.47 13.86
C GLY A 95 -4.86 9.51 14.96
N LEU A 96 -4.00 10.52 14.75
CA LEU A 96 -3.81 11.61 15.71
C LEU A 96 -5.09 12.45 15.87
N ALA A 97 -5.79 12.75 14.78
CA ALA A 97 -7.06 13.47 14.83
C ALA A 97 -8.10 12.68 15.65
N ALA A 98 -8.21 11.37 15.47
CA ALA A 98 -9.11 10.51 16.25
C ALA A 98 -8.77 10.53 17.76
N VAL A 99 -7.47 10.51 18.12
CA VAL A 99 -7.04 10.67 19.51
C VAL A 99 -7.48 12.03 20.08
N LEU A 100 -7.21 13.12 19.35
CA LEU A 100 -7.56 14.47 19.81
C LEU A 100 -9.07 14.67 19.94
N VAL A 101 -9.84 14.21 18.95
CA VAL A 101 -11.31 14.18 19.00
C VAL A 101 -11.77 13.35 20.19
N GLY A 102 -11.11 12.23 20.47
CA GLY A 102 -11.44 11.36 21.58
C GLY A 102 -11.32 12.01 22.95
N PHE A 103 -10.16 12.62 23.22
CA PHE A 103 -9.93 13.40 24.44
C PHE A 103 -10.88 14.59 24.54
N ASN A 104 -11.09 15.33 23.43
CA ASN A 104 -12.00 16.47 23.44
C ASN A 104 -13.43 16.02 23.77
N SER A 105 -13.90 14.94 23.14
CA SER A 105 -15.26 14.43 23.33
C SER A 105 -15.51 13.98 24.76
N TYR A 106 -14.53 13.35 25.41
CA TYR A 106 -14.61 12.99 26.83
C TYR A 106 -14.65 14.22 27.75
N LEU A 107 -13.80 15.22 27.49
CA LEU A 107 -13.73 16.42 28.32
C LEU A 107 -14.93 17.36 28.15
N SER A 108 -15.65 17.28 27.02
CA SER A 108 -16.76 18.18 26.69
C SER A 108 -18.15 17.57 26.89
N HIS A 109 -18.26 16.26 27.08
CA HIS A 109 -19.55 15.58 27.22
C HIS A 109 -20.01 15.52 28.68
N GLU A 110 -21.12 16.19 28.97
CA GLU A 110 -21.91 16.01 30.19
C GLU A 110 -23.20 15.26 29.82
N LEU A 111 -23.14 13.93 29.78
CA LEU A 111 -24.35 13.11 29.63
C LEU A 111 -24.99 12.90 31.01
N THR A 112 -26.32 13.02 31.06
CA THR A 112 -27.10 12.84 32.30
C THR A 112 -27.69 11.44 32.43
N ASP A 113 -27.72 10.65 31.35
CA ASP A 113 -28.14 9.25 31.34
C ASP A 113 -26.92 8.32 31.52
N PRO A 114 -26.84 7.55 32.60
CA PRO A 114 -25.71 6.64 32.87
C PRO A 114 -25.48 5.57 31.80
N THR A 115 -26.52 5.17 31.07
CA THR A 115 -26.39 4.15 30.01
C THR A 115 -25.72 4.76 28.77
N LEU A 116 -26.17 5.95 28.38
CA LEU A 116 -25.59 6.68 27.25
C LEU A 116 -24.16 7.12 27.55
N GLU A 117 -23.89 7.52 28.80
CA GLU A 117 -22.54 7.87 29.25
C GLU A 117 -21.58 6.66 29.14
N ASN A 118 -22.02 5.47 29.54
CA ASN A 118 -21.21 4.25 29.39
C ASN A 118 -20.94 3.91 27.92
N ILE A 119 -21.94 4.02 27.05
CA ILE A 119 -21.75 3.79 25.60
C ILE A 119 -20.73 4.78 25.04
N HIS A 120 -20.90 6.07 25.33
CA HIS A 120 -19.98 7.12 24.92
C HIS A 120 -18.55 6.88 25.41
N ASN A 121 -18.39 6.49 26.67
CA ASN A 121 -17.08 6.20 27.26
C ASN A 121 -16.40 5.00 26.58
N ILE A 122 -17.16 3.97 26.18
CA ILE A 122 -16.63 2.86 25.38
C ILE A 122 -16.15 3.36 24.02
N GLU A 123 -16.96 4.17 23.34
CA GLU A 123 -16.63 4.74 22.02
C GLU A 123 -15.37 5.62 22.09
N VAL A 124 -15.26 6.48 23.11
CA VAL A 124 -14.06 7.27 23.41
C VAL A 124 -12.85 6.37 23.57
N PHE A 125 -12.94 5.37 24.45
CA PHE A 125 -11.80 4.54 24.80
C PHE A 125 -11.29 3.76 23.58
N LEU A 126 -12.19 3.16 22.81
CA LEU A 126 -11.85 2.42 21.59
C LEU A 126 -11.35 3.34 20.47
N GLY A 127 -11.97 4.50 20.27
CA GLY A 127 -11.57 5.49 19.28
C GLY A 127 -10.15 6.00 19.52
N VAL A 128 -9.83 6.34 20.78
CA VAL A 128 -8.48 6.76 21.17
C VAL A 128 -7.47 5.62 21.02
N PHE A 129 -7.82 4.39 21.42
CA PHE A 129 -6.95 3.22 21.25
C PHE A 129 -6.59 2.99 19.77
N ILE A 130 -7.60 2.88 18.89
CA ILE A 130 -7.40 2.62 17.46
C ILE A 130 -6.63 3.78 16.82
N GLY A 131 -6.96 5.03 17.17
CA GLY A 131 -6.27 6.22 16.68
C GLY A 131 -4.78 6.24 17.05
N ALA A 132 -4.44 5.93 18.31
CA ALA A 132 -3.06 5.92 18.79
C ALA A 132 -2.21 4.80 18.14
N VAL A 133 -2.79 3.61 17.96
CA VAL A 133 -2.16 2.51 17.23
C VAL A 133 -1.91 2.89 15.77
N THR A 134 -2.91 3.50 15.12
CA THR A 134 -2.80 3.96 13.73
C THR A 134 -1.72 5.02 13.58
N PHE A 135 -1.66 6.00 14.49
CA PHE A 135 -0.69 7.08 14.47
C PHE A 135 0.75 6.58 14.48
N THR A 136 1.10 5.80 15.51
CA THR A 136 2.47 5.31 15.69
C THR A 136 2.85 4.24 14.69
N GLY A 137 1.94 3.31 14.36
CA GLY A 137 2.16 2.31 13.33
C GLY A 137 2.47 2.94 11.97
N SER A 138 1.72 3.99 11.61
CA SER A 138 1.90 4.76 10.38
C SER A 138 3.22 5.51 10.32
N ILE A 139 3.67 6.11 11.43
CA ILE A 139 5.00 6.75 11.51
C ILE A 139 6.12 5.72 11.29
N VAL A 140 6.02 4.53 11.87
CA VAL A 140 7.03 3.48 11.68
C VAL A 140 7.01 2.96 10.24
N ALA A 141 5.84 2.74 9.64
CA ALA A 141 5.71 2.33 8.25
C ALA A 141 6.34 3.37 7.31
N PHE A 142 6.03 4.65 7.49
CA PHE A 142 6.66 5.77 6.78
C PHE A 142 8.20 5.73 6.94
N GLY A 143 8.70 5.64 8.17
CA GLY A 143 10.13 5.62 8.44
C GLY A 143 10.86 4.44 7.77
N LYS A 144 10.22 3.27 7.70
CA LYS A 144 10.77 2.08 7.02
C LYS A 144 10.77 2.21 5.50
N LEU A 145 9.70 2.74 4.91
CA LEU A 145 9.60 2.95 3.47
C LEU A 145 10.59 3.99 2.98
N ARG A 146 10.79 5.05 3.77
CA ARG A 146 11.75 6.14 3.51
C ARG A 146 13.22 5.75 3.80
N GLY A 147 13.45 4.62 4.45
CA GLY A 147 14.79 4.18 4.83
C GLY A 147 15.40 4.91 6.05
N ILE A 148 14.60 5.69 6.78
CA ILE A 148 15.00 6.33 8.04
C ILE A 148 15.09 5.27 9.16
N ILE A 149 14.17 4.30 9.14
CA ILE A 149 14.14 3.15 10.04
C ILE A 149 14.61 1.91 9.27
N LYS A 150 15.41 1.05 9.91
CA LYS A 150 15.87 -0.20 9.31
C LYS A 150 14.68 -1.04 8.84
N SER A 151 14.74 -1.52 7.59
CA SER A 151 13.67 -2.34 7.00
C SER A 151 13.59 -3.76 7.59
N LYS A 152 14.63 -4.22 8.30
CA LYS A 152 14.62 -5.51 9.01
C LYS A 152 13.60 -5.47 10.16
N ALA A 153 12.86 -6.56 10.30
CA ALA A 153 11.91 -6.73 11.40
C ALA A 153 12.62 -6.69 12.76
N LEU A 154 12.08 -5.89 13.70
CA LEU A 154 12.56 -5.84 15.08
C LEU A 154 12.12 -7.13 15.81
N MET A 155 13.07 -7.85 16.37
CA MET A 155 12.83 -9.11 17.09
C MET A 155 13.09 -8.91 18.57
N LEU A 156 12.06 -8.49 19.33
CA LEU A 156 12.13 -8.46 20.78
C LEU A 156 11.87 -9.86 21.37
N PRO A 157 12.53 -10.23 22.48
CA PRO A 157 12.22 -11.45 23.20
C PRO A 157 10.75 -11.47 23.60
N HIS A 158 10.05 -12.58 23.32
CA HIS A 158 8.64 -12.74 23.68
C HIS A 158 7.69 -11.67 23.12
N ARG A 159 7.98 -11.08 21.94
CA ARG A 159 7.17 -10.03 21.29
C ARG A 159 5.65 -10.28 21.30
N HIS A 160 5.22 -11.52 21.09
CA HIS A 160 3.80 -11.88 21.09
C HIS A 160 3.17 -11.77 22.47
N LYS A 161 3.93 -12.14 23.53
CA LYS A 161 3.48 -11.97 24.92
C LYS A 161 3.41 -10.49 25.30
N LEU A 162 4.35 -9.67 24.82
CA LEU A 162 4.31 -8.21 25.05
C LEU A 162 3.09 -7.57 24.38
N ASN A 163 2.80 -7.95 23.14
CA ASN A 163 1.60 -7.49 22.42
C ASN A 163 0.31 -7.93 23.12
N LEU A 164 0.24 -9.20 23.52
CA LEU A 164 -0.91 -9.72 24.26
C LEU A 164 -1.08 -9.01 25.62
N LEU A 165 0.02 -8.76 26.32
CA LEU A 165 0.01 -8.03 27.59
C LEU A 165 -0.51 -6.61 27.40
N ALA A 166 -0.06 -5.89 26.36
CA ALA A 166 -0.56 -4.56 26.06
C ALA A 166 -2.09 -4.56 25.84
N LEU A 167 -2.61 -5.54 25.12
CA LEU A 167 -4.06 -5.67 24.90
C LEU A 167 -4.82 -5.98 26.20
N ILE A 168 -4.32 -6.91 27.02
CA ILE A 168 -4.95 -7.27 28.30
C ILE A 168 -4.96 -6.07 29.24
N VAL A 169 -3.84 -5.36 29.38
CA VAL A 169 -3.75 -4.19 30.26
C VAL A 169 -4.66 -3.07 29.75
N SER A 170 -4.72 -2.81 28.43
CA SER A 170 -5.66 -1.86 27.87
C SER A 170 -7.12 -2.24 28.13
N PHE A 171 -7.47 -3.53 28.05
CA PHE A 171 -8.82 -4.00 28.38
C PHE A 171 -9.15 -3.82 29.87
N LEU A 172 -8.21 -4.12 30.77
CA LEU A 172 -8.39 -3.88 32.20
C LEU A 172 -8.55 -2.38 32.50
N LEU A 173 -7.77 -1.52 31.84
CA LEU A 173 -7.90 -0.07 31.95
C LEU A 173 -9.27 0.42 31.44
N MET A 174 -9.83 -0.22 30.42
CA MET A 174 -11.19 0.06 29.96
C MET A 174 -12.21 -0.23 31.07
N LEU A 175 -12.13 -1.40 31.72
CA LEU A 175 -13.02 -1.74 32.82
C LEU A 175 -12.90 -0.75 33.98
N CYS A 176 -11.67 -0.34 34.32
CA CYS A 176 -11.44 0.71 35.32
C CYS A 176 -12.06 2.04 34.89
N PHE A 177 -11.89 2.44 33.63
CA PHE A 177 -12.43 3.67 33.06
C PHE A 177 -13.95 3.69 33.04
N LEU A 178 -14.62 2.56 32.77
CA LEU A 178 -16.07 2.48 32.78
C LEU A 178 -16.66 2.49 34.19
N ASN A 179 -15.94 1.97 35.18
CA ASN A 179 -16.39 1.99 36.57
C ASN A 179 -16.20 3.36 37.23
N GLU A 180 -15.03 3.97 37.02
CA GLU A 180 -14.70 5.31 37.50
C GLU A 180 -14.08 6.12 36.35
N PRO A 181 -14.91 6.82 35.55
CA PRO A 181 -14.43 7.63 34.44
C PRO A 181 -13.45 8.68 34.92
N ALA A 182 -12.19 8.50 34.56
CA ALA A 182 -11.12 9.42 34.87
C ALA A 182 -10.15 9.56 33.70
N LEU A 183 -9.49 10.70 33.62
CA LEU A 183 -8.52 10.98 32.56
C LEU A 183 -7.29 10.04 32.63
N LEU A 184 -6.94 9.57 33.83
CA LEU A 184 -5.73 8.77 34.05
C LEU A 184 -5.78 7.40 33.33
N PRO A 185 -6.81 6.55 33.48
CA PRO A 185 -6.95 5.33 32.68
C PRO A 185 -6.86 5.57 31.16
N LEU A 186 -7.49 6.63 30.67
CA LEU A 186 -7.48 7.00 29.26
C LEU A 186 -6.06 7.38 28.78
N ILE A 187 -5.34 8.21 29.55
CA ILE A 187 -3.94 8.58 29.25
C ILE A 187 -3.03 7.37 29.28
N LEU A 188 -3.12 6.52 30.32
CA LEU A 188 -2.29 5.33 30.44
C LEU A 188 -2.53 4.36 29.28
N MET A 189 -3.79 4.13 28.92
CA MET A 189 -4.13 3.33 27.74
C MET A 189 -3.56 3.97 26.47
N THR A 190 -3.67 5.28 26.30
CA THR A 190 -3.14 5.98 25.12
C THR A 190 -1.64 5.74 24.98
N ILE A 191 -0.87 5.87 26.07
CA ILE A 191 0.57 5.60 26.07
C ILE A 191 0.86 4.14 25.67
N ILE A 192 0.10 3.18 26.23
CA ILE A 192 0.23 1.76 25.87
C ILE A 192 -0.08 1.55 24.38
N ALA A 193 -1.13 2.17 23.86
CA ALA A 193 -1.54 2.08 22.46
C ALA A 193 -0.50 2.66 21.51
N LEU A 194 0.14 3.78 21.87
CA LEU A 194 1.25 4.37 21.12
C LEU A 194 2.47 3.42 21.06
N VAL A 195 2.83 2.81 22.20
CA VAL A 195 3.93 1.83 22.24
C VAL A 195 3.57 0.55 21.48
N PHE A 196 2.33 0.09 21.62
CA PHE A 196 1.81 -1.08 20.93
C PHE A 196 1.81 -0.90 19.42
N GLY A 197 1.30 0.22 18.89
CA GLY A 197 1.31 0.52 17.46
C GLY A 197 2.72 0.62 16.90
N TRP A 198 3.64 1.27 17.63
CA TRP A 198 5.06 1.28 17.29
C TRP A 198 5.64 -0.15 17.22
N HIS A 199 5.47 -0.95 18.26
CA HIS A 199 6.06 -2.28 18.36
C HIS A 199 5.49 -3.26 17.32
N LEU A 200 4.18 -3.20 17.08
CA LEU A 200 3.49 -4.03 16.10
C LEU A 200 4.10 -3.84 14.70
N VAL A 201 4.21 -2.60 14.23
CA VAL A 201 4.75 -2.31 12.89
C VAL A 201 6.28 -2.42 12.84
N ALA A 202 6.98 -2.09 13.93
CA ALA A 202 8.43 -2.29 14.02
C ALA A 202 8.81 -3.77 13.86
N SER A 203 7.96 -4.69 14.31
CA SER A 203 8.16 -6.15 14.24
C SER A 203 7.89 -6.77 12.86
N ILE A 204 7.43 -5.98 11.88
CA ILE A 204 7.12 -6.45 10.53
C ILE A 204 8.26 -6.10 9.56
N GLY A 205 8.62 -6.98 8.63
CA GLY A 205 9.67 -6.72 7.64
C GLY A 205 9.26 -5.70 6.58
N GLY A 206 10.22 -5.06 5.93
CA GLY A 206 10.01 -4.14 4.81
C GLY A 206 9.15 -4.71 3.65
N ALA A 207 9.12 -6.03 3.47
CA ALA A 207 8.45 -6.76 2.38
C ALA A 207 6.98 -6.51 2.43
N ASP A 208 6.52 -6.56 3.68
CA ASP A 208 5.13 -6.61 4.05
C ASP A 208 4.63 -5.20 4.37
N MET A 209 5.50 -4.18 4.29
CA MET A 209 5.10 -2.79 4.50
C MET A 209 3.96 -2.36 3.58
N PRO A 210 3.87 -2.77 2.30
CA PRO A 210 2.70 -2.45 1.48
C PRO A 210 1.39 -2.98 2.09
N VAL A 211 1.40 -4.21 2.63
CA VAL A 211 0.26 -4.79 3.34
C VAL A 211 -0.04 -4.01 4.62
N VAL A 212 1.00 -3.64 5.38
CA VAL A 212 0.85 -2.85 6.61
C VAL A 212 0.25 -1.48 6.32
N VAL A 213 0.64 -0.82 5.23
CA VAL A 213 0.06 0.47 4.83
C VAL A 213 -1.43 0.32 4.51
N SER A 214 -1.82 -0.75 3.82
CA SER A 214 -3.24 -1.06 3.55
C SER A 214 -4.02 -1.39 4.82
N MET A 215 -3.42 -2.11 5.76
CA MET A 215 -4.01 -2.44 7.06
C MET A 215 -4.19 -1.17 7.90
N LEU A 216 -3.20 -0.28 7.94
CA LEU A 216 -3.28 1.00 8.65
C LEU A 216 -4.31 1.93 8.00
N ASN A 217 -4.50 1.85 6.68
CA ASN A 217 -5.64 2.51 6.01
C ASN A 217 -6.97 2.00 6.58
N SER A 218 -7.13 0.68 6.74
CA SER A 218 -8.32 0.10 7.39
C SER A 218 -8.52 0.64 8.79
N TYR A 219 -7.46 0.67 9.62
CA TYR A 219 -7.54 1.20 10.98
C TYR A 219 -7.91 2.68 11.02
N SER A 220 -7.40 3.48 10.08
CA SER A 220 -7.78 4.88 9.95
C SER A 220 -9.28 5.05 9.65
N GLY A 221 -9.87 4.17 8.82
CA GLY A 221 -11.30 4.14 8.56
C GLY A 221 -12.11 3.75 9.80
N TRP A 222 -11.70 2.72 10.54
CA TRP A 222 -12.37 2.34 11.79
C TRP A 222 -12.24 3.41 12.88
N ALA A 223 -11.12 4.12 12.95
CA ALA A 223 -10.95 5.27 13.84
C ALA A 223 -11.90 6.41 13.47
N ALA A 224 -12.08 6.69 12.18
CA ALA A 224 -13.06 7.68 11.71
C ALA A 224 -14.50 7.24 12.01
N ALA A 225 -14.83 5.96 11.85
CA ALA A 225 -16.15 5.43 12.21
C ALA A 225 -16.41 5.54 13.72
N ALA A 226 -15.41 5.20 14.55
CA ALA A 226 -15.49 5.38 16.00
C ALA A 226 -15.71 6.85 16.37
N ALA A 227 -14.95 7.78 15.78
CA ALA A 227 -15.19 9.21 15.95
C ALA A 227 -16.60 9.64 15.47
N GLY A 228 -17.15 8.96 14.46
CA GLY A 228 -18.52 9.16 14.02
C GLY A 228 -19.55 8.76 15.07
N PHE A 229 -19.40 7.59 15.71
CA PHE A 229 -20.26 7.21 16.83
C PHE A 229 -20.16 8.19 17.99
N MET A 230 -18.94 8.52 18.41
CA MET A 230 -18.65 9.46 19.51
C MET A 230 -19.22 10.87 19.32
N LEU A 231 -19.40 11.28 18.06
CA LEU A 231 -19.91 12.61 17.70
C LEU A 231 -21.35 12.55 17.17
N ASN A 232 -21.97 11.37 17.20
CA ASN A 232 -23.27 11.10 16.60
C ASN A 232 -23.38 11.63 15.15
N ASN A 233 -22.38 11.32 14.33
CA ASN A 233 -22.21 11.82 12.97
C ASN A 233 -22.23 10.67 11.95
N ASP A 234 -23.38 10.49 11.30
CA ASP A 234 -23.61 9.46 10.28
C ASP A 234 -22.61 9.52 9.12
N LEU A 235 -22.18 10.71 8.71
CA LEU A 235 -21.25 10.85 7.60
C LEU A 235 -19.89 10.22 7.94
N LEU A 236 -19.39 10.46 9.14
CA LEU A 236 -18.14 9.85 9.62
C LEU A 236 -18.26 8.34 9.79
N ILE A 237 -19.41 7.85 10.25
CA ILE A 237 -19.70 6.41 10.36
C ILE A 237 -19.64 5.76 8.97
N VAL A 238 -20.39 6.31 7.99
CA VAL A 238 -20.45 5.75 6.64
C VAL A 238 -19.09 5.81 5.95
N THR A 239 -18.42 6.97 5.97
CA THR A 239 -17.11 7.13 5.32
C THR A 239 -16.03 6.28 6.00
N GLY A 240 -16.02 6.23 7.33
CA GLY A 240 -15.12 5.39 8.10
C GLY A 240 -15.29 3.91 7.80
N ALA A 241 -16.53 3.41 7.74
CA ALA A 241 -16.82 2.02 7.40
C ALA A 241 -16.41 1.67 5.95
N LEU A 242 -16.61 2.58 5.00
CA LEU A 242 -16.19 2.40 3.60
C LEU A 242 -14.66 2.30 3.47
N VAL A 243 -13.93 3.21 4.11
CA VAL A 243 -12.45 3.18 4.11
C VAL A 243 -11.92 1.97 4.87
N GLY A 244 -12.53 1.67 6.03
CA GLY A 244 -12.18 0.55 6.90
C GLY A 244 -12.29 -0.79 6.17
N SER A 245 -13.44 -1.04 5.55
CA SER A 245 -13.68 -2.27 4.78
C SER A 245 -12.79 -2.37 3.54
N SER A 246 -12.63 -1.28 2.77
CA SER A 246 -11.77 -1.23 1.59
C SER A 246 -10.31 -1.59 1.92
N GLY A 247 -9.75 -0.98 2.98
CA GLY A 247 -8.39 -1.30 3.44
C GLY A 247 -8.22 -2.75 3.88
N ALA A 248 -9.23 -3.32 4.55
CA ALA A 248 -9.18 -4.72 4.99
C ALA A 248 -9.22 -5.69 3.81
N ILE A 249 -10.11 -5.46 2.84
CA ILE A 249 -10.22 -6.26 1.62
C ILE A 249 -8.92 -6.20 0.82
N LEU A 250 -8.37 -5.00 0.61
CA LEU A 250 -7.12 -4.81 -0.12
C LEU A 250 -5.96 -5.53 0.58
N SER A 251 -5.84 -5.41 1.90
CA SER A 251 -4.82 -6.13 2.68
C SER A 251 -4.92 -7.65 2.50
N TYR A 252 -6.15 -8.19 2.48
CA TYR A 252 -6.39 -9.60 2.26
C TYR A 252 -5.98 -10.05 0.84
N ILE A 253 -6.35 -9.28 -0.19
CA ILE A 253 -5.99 -9.56 -1.59
C ILE A 253 -4.47 -9.56 -1.75
N MET A 254 -3.78 -8.58 -1.17
CA MET A 254 -2.31 -8.51 -1.21
C MET A 254 -1.67 -9.72 -0.52
N CYS A 255 -2.13 -10.10 0.66
CA CYS A 255 -1.66 -11.30 1.37
C CYS A 255 -1.85 -12.57 0.52
N LYS A 256 -3.02 -12.73 -0.12
CA LYS A 256 -3.30 -13.85 -1.02
C LYS A 256 -2.38 -13.86 -2.23
N ALA A 257 -2.13 -12.70 -2.85
CA ALA A 257 -1.21 -12.57 -3.98
C ALA A 257 0.25 -12.88 -3.62
N MET A 258 0.63 -12.73 -2.33
CA MET A 258 1.95 -13.11 -1.82
C MET A 258 2.00 -14.56 -1.31
N ASN A 259 0.90 -15.32 -1.40
CA ASN A 259 0.70 -16.60 -0.72
C ASN A 259 1.09 -16.60 0.76
N ARG A 260 0.75 -15.52 1.48
CA ARG A 260 1.01 -15.39 2.92
C ARG A 260 -0.30 -15.22 3.67
N SER A 261 -0.42 -15.86 4.82
CA SER A 261 -1.61 -15.69 5.65
C SER A 261 -1.64 -14.30 6.28
N PHE A 262 -2.80 -13.64 6.26
CA PHE A 262 -2.99 -12.30 6.84
C PHE A 262 -2.54 -12.23 8.31
N ILE A 263 -2.84 -13.27 9.10
CA ILE A 263 -2.42 -13.37 10.51
C ILE A 263 -0.90 -13.45 10.63
N SER A 264 -0.21 -14.19 9.75
CA SER A 264 1.25 -14.31 9.84
C SER A 264 1.94 -12.99 9.54
N VAL A 265 1.42 -12.19 8.60
CA VAL A 265 1.94 -10.86 8.28
C VAL A 265 1.78 -9.90 9.47
N ILE A 266 0.59 -9.82 10.07
CA ILE A 266 0.32 -8.94 11.21
C ILE A 266 1.10 -9.36 12.46
N ALA A 267 1.24 -10.66 12.70
CA ALA A 267 2.00 -11.18 13.82
C ALA A 267 3.53 -10.97 13.68
N GLY A 268 4.01 -10.43 12.56
CA GLY A 268 5.45 -10.21 12.33
C GLY A 268 6.20 -11.47 11.90
N GLY A 269 5.54 -12.34 11.13
CA GLY A 269 6.11 -13.56 10.57
C GLY A 269 6.03 -14.74 11.53
N PHE A 270 4.94 -15.50 11.44
CA PHE A 270 4.98 -16.95 11.65
C PHE A 270 5.43 -17.55 10.30
N GLY A 271 6.64 -18.12 10.23
CA GLY A 271 7.09 -18.82 9.02
C GLY A 271 8.56 -18.62 8.61
N ASN A 272 9.34 -17.77 9.27
CA ASN A 272 10.77 -17.60 8.94
C ASN A 272 11.69 -18.69 9.52
N ASP A 273 11.13 -19.79 10.04
CA ASP A 273 11.91 -21.00 10.36
C ASP A 273 12.02 -21.94 9.15
N VAL A 274 11.80 -21.44 7.93
CA VAL A 274 12.32 -22.10 6.74
C VAL A 274 13.80 -21.73 6.66
N VAL A 275 14.63 -22.64 7.16
CA VAL A 275 16.08 -22.59 6.98
C VAL A 275 16.32 -22.47 5.49
N ALA A 276 16.77 -21.29 5.04
CA ALA A 276 17.34 -21.15 3.71
C ALA A 276 18.43 -22.21 3.61
N LYS A 277 18.20 -23.26 2.82
CA LYS A 277 19.29 -24.16 2.48
C LYS A 277 20.35 -23.30 1.83
N SER A 278 21.54 -23.36 2.41
CA SER A 278 22.75 -22.76 1.89
C SER A 278 22.89 -23.09 0.40
N ASP A 279 23.17 -22.04 -0.39
CA ASP A 279 23.67 -22.05 -1.76
C ASP A 279 23.96 -23.48 -2.30
N GLU A 280 22.97 -24.09 -2.94
CA GLU A 280 23.32 -25.04 -3.99
C GLU A 280 23.98 -24.22 -5.11
N GLU A 281 25.18 -24.62 -5.55
CA GLU A 281 25.85 -24.04 -6.72
C GLU A 281 24.93 -24.21 -7.94
N GLN A 282 24.08 -23.21 -8.18
CA GLN A 282 23.17 -23.21 -9.32
C GLN A 282 23.92 -22.70 -10.54
N GLY A 283 24.29 -23.62 -11.44
CA GLY A 283 24.51 -23.42 -12.88
C GLY A 283 25.45 -22.30 -13.34
N GLU A 284 25.76 -22.31 -14.63
CA GLU A 284 26.35 -21.14 -15.30
C GLU A 284 25.21 -20.23 -15.78
N TYR A 285 25.35 -18.92 -15.60
CA TYR A 285 24.45 -17.93 -16.21
C TYR A 285 25.02 -17.43 -17.54
N ARG A 286 24.14 -16.97 -18.42
CA ARG A 286 24.52 -16.38 -19.72
C ARG A 286 24.37 -14.88 -19.63
N GLU A 287 25.38 -14.13 -20.07
CA GLU A 287 25.33 -12.67 -20.12
C GLU A 287 25.10 -12.20 -21.56
N VAL A 288 24.34 -11.14 -21.74
CA VAL A 288 24.04 -10.52 -23.04
C VAL A 288 24.27 -9.01 -22.97
N LYS A 289 24.65 -8.40 -24.11
CA LYS A 289 24.82 -6.95 -24.24
C LYS A 289 23.59 -6.27 -24.84
N ALA A 290 23.48 -4.96 -24.65
CA ALA A 290 22.34 -4.16 -25.10
C ALA A 290 22.11 -4.26 -26.62
N GLU A 291 23.18 -4.32 -27.41
CA GLU A 291 23.12 -4.43 -28.88
C GLU A 291 22.51 -5.77 -29.32
N GLU A 292 22.86 -6.87 -28.65
CA GLU A 292 22.33 -8.20 -28.92
C GLU A 292 20.84 -8.28 -28.52
N VAL A 293 20.46 -7.65 -27.41
CA VAL A 293 19.05 -7.52 -27.02
C VAL A 293 18.26 -6.71 -28.04
N ALA A 294 18.81 -5.63 -28.56
CA ALA A 294 18.16 -4.86 -29.61
C ALA A 294 17.94 -5.69 -30.90
N GLU A 295 18.89 -6.55 -31.26
CA GLU A 295 18.76 -7.44 -32.40
C GLU A 295 17.71 -8.53 -32.18
N MET A 296 17.65 -9.13 -30.99
CA MET A 296 16.57 -10.05 -30.61
C MET A 296 15.20 -9.38 -30.72
N LEU A 297 15.08 -8.14 -30.23
CA LEU A 297 13.83 -7.39 -30.29
C LEU A 297 13.43 -7.00 -31.73
N LYS A 298 14.38 -6.75 -32.63
CA LYS A 298 14.08 -6.48 -34.05
C LYS A 298 13.52 -7.69 -34.78
N ASN A 299 13.92 -8.89 -34.37
CA ASN A 299 13.52 -10.15 -35.00
C ASN A 299 12.29 -10.80 -34.33
N ALA A 300 11.80 -10.23 -33.23
CA ALA A 300 10.64 -10.72 -32.51
C ALA A 300 9.32 -10.26 -33.16
N SER A 301 8.29 -11.09 -33.06
CA SER A 301 6.91 -10.78 -33.42
C SER A 301 6.06 -10.42 -32.20
N SER A 302 6.36 -11.02 -31.04
CA SER A 302 5.73 -10.71 -29.75
C SER A 302 6.74 -10.50 -28.63
N VAL A 303 6.55 -9.41 -27.87
CA VAL A 303 7.38 -9.05 -26.72
C VAL A 303 6.50 -8.79 -25.50
N ILE A 304 6.85 -9.39 -24.36
CA ILE A 304 6.23 -9.08 -23.08
C ILE A 304 7.25 -8.41 -22.15
N ILE A 305 6.87 -7.31 -21.53
CA ILE A 305 7.69 -6.61 -20.53
C ILE A 305 7.12 -6.86 -19.14
N THR A 306 7.93 -7.39 -18.23
CA THR A 306 7.54 -7.66 -16.84
C THR A 306 8.32 -6.73 -15.90
N PRO A 307 7.75 -5.57 -15.54
CA PRO A 307 8.42 -4.58 -14.72
C PRO A 307 8.41 -4.97 -13.24
N GLY A 308 9.47 -4.62 -12.53
CA GLY A 308 9.57 -4.72 -11.08
C GLY A 308 10.06 -3.45 -10.41
N TYR A 309 10.26 -3.50 -9.09
CA TYR A 309 10.66 -2.33 -8.31
C TYR A 309 12.02 -1.74 -8.76
N GLY A 310 12.92 -2.56 -9.33
CA GLY A 310 14.19 -2.07 -9.87
C GLY A 310 14.02 -1.06 -11.01
N MET A 311 12.97 -1.20 -11.84
CA MET A 311 12.62 -0.24 -12.90
C MET A 311 12.27 1.14 -12.29
N ALA A 312 11.47 1.13 -11.23
CA ALA A 312 11.05 2.34 -10.53
C ALA A 312 12.22 3.07 -9.87
N VAL A 313 13.11 2.32 -9.20
CA VAL A 313 14.31 2.89 -8.55
C VAL A 313 15.25 3.53 -9.56
N ALA A 314 15.41 2.93 -10.74
CA ALA A 314 16.25 3.46 -11.81
C ALA A 314 15.57 4.58 -12.62
N GLN A 315 14.28 4.86 -12.40
CA GLN A 315 13.50 5.79 -13.23
C GLN A 315 13.51 5.40 -14.72
N ALA A 316 13.42 4.09 -14.99
CA ALA A 316 13.52 3.52 -16.34
C ALA A 316 12.19 3.43 -17.09
N GLN A 317 11.06 3.84 -16.49
CA GLN A 317 9.73 3.77 -17.10
C GLN A 317 9.61 4.59 -18.41
N TYR A 318 10.28 5.75 -18.50
CA TYR A 318 10.25 6.58 -19.70
C TYR A 318 10.94 5.92 -20.90
N PRO A 319 12.20 5.47 -20.82
CA PRO A 319 12.83 4.81 -21.96
C PRO A 319 12.18 3.45 -22.28
N VAL A 320 11.58 2.76 -21.30
CA VAL A 320 10.76 1.56 -21.56
C VAL A 320 9.53 1.90 -22.42
N ALA A 321 8.86 3.02 -22.15
CA ALA A 321 7.76 3.52 -22.97
C ALA A 321 8.23 3.85 -24.40
N ASP A 322 9.42 4.47 -24.55
CA ASP A 322 10.00 4.79 -25.86
C ASP A 322 10.34 3.53 -26.67
N ILE A 323 10.93 2.50 -26.04
CA ILE A 323 11.15 1.20 -26.70
C ILE A 323 9.82 0.59 -27.13
N THR A 324 8.82 0.59 -26.24
CA THR A 324 7.49 0.05 -26.52
C THR A 324 6.87 0.71 -27.75
N GLN A 325 6.93 2.05 -27.82
CA GLN A 325 6.42 2.80 -28.96
C GLN A 325 7.13 2.39 -30.26
N LYS A 326 8.47 2.37 -30.28
CA LYS A 326 9.25 2.04 -31.49
C LYS A 326 9.01 0.61 -31.97
N LEU A 327 8.90 -0.36 -31.07
CA LEU A 327 8.62 -1.74 -31.45
C LEU A 327 7.21 -1.86 -32.04
N ARG A 328 6.22 -1.18 -31.44
CA ARG A 328 4.84 -1.14 -31.97
C ARG A 328 4.76 -0.46 -33.34
N GLU A 329 5.54 0.61 -33.57
CA GLU A 329 5.65 1.26 -34.89
C GLU A 329 6.20 0.32 -35.97
N LYS A 330 7.00 -0.68 -35.58
CA LYS A 330 7.49 -1.76 -36.46
C LYS A 330 6.50 -2.94 -36.59
N GLY A 331 5.31 -2.84 -35.99
CA GLY A 331 4.27 -3.88 -36.05
C GLY A 331 4.45 -5.02 -35.05
N ILE A 332 5.37 -4.89 -34.08
CA ILE A 332 5.62 -5.91 -33.06
C ILE A 332 4.55 -5.81 -31.97
N ASN A 333 3.99 -6.95 -31.56
CA ASN A 333 3.01 -7.00 -30.48
C ASN A 333 3.69 -6.89 -29.11
N VAL A 334 3.69 -5.69 -28.53
CA VAL A 334 4.30 -5.40 -27.22
C VAL A 334 3.23 -5.25 -26.15
N ARG A 335 3.35 -6.04 -25.07
CA ARG A 335 2.44 -6.04 -23.91
C ARG A 335 3.22 -6.00 -22.60
N PHE A 336 2.57 -5.56 -21.54
CA PHE A 336 3.12 -5.55 -20.18
C PHE A 336 2.39 -6.57 -19.32
N GLY A 337 3.14 -7.39 -18.59
CA GLY A 337 2.60 -8.30 -17.59
C GLY A 337 2.90 -7.79 -16.18
N ILE A 338 1.84 -7.41 -15.46
CA ILE A 338 1.96 -6.81 -14.12
C ILE A 338 1.64 -7.85 -13.06
N HIS A 339 2.61 -8.09 -12.17
CA HIS A 339 2.37 -8.88 -10.98
C HIS A 339 1.66 -8.02 -9.91
N PRO A 340 0.60 -8.53 -9.21
CA PRO A 340 -0.21 -7.72 -8.29
C PRO A 340 0.56 -7.05 -7.15
N VAL A 341 1.71 -7.63 -6.76
CA VAL A 341 2.60 -7.11 -5.71
C VAL A 341 3.94 -6.58 -6.23
N ALA A 342 4.05 -6.30 -7.54
CA ALA A 342 5.22 -5.63 -8.07
C ALA A 342 5.31 -4.19 -7.52
N GLY A 343 6.43 -3.88 -6.86
CA GLY A 343 6.70 -2.53 -6.34
C GLY A 343 6.65 -2.45 -4.81
N ARG A 344 6.04 -1.37 -4.31
CA ARG A 344 5.99 -1.02 -2.87
C ARG A 344 4.59 -0.57 -2.40
N LEU A 345 3.61 -0.61 -3.30
CA LEU A 345 2.21 -0.27 -3.05
C LEU A 345 1.36 -0.96 -4.13
N PRO A 346 0.11 -1.36 -3.87
CA PRO A 346 -0.75 -1.96 -4.89
C PRO A 346 -0.91 -1.09 -6.13
N GLY A 347 -0.67 -1.66 -7.31
CA GLY A 347 -0.74 -0.92 -8.57
C GLY A 347 0.40 0.06 -8.81
N HIS A 348 1.51 -0.02 -8.06
CA HIS A 348 2.66 0.88 -8.21
C HIS A 348 3.19 0.88 -9.66
N MET A 349 3.28 -0.29 -10.31
CA MET A 349 3.75 -0.36 -11.70
C MET A 349 2.76 0.28 -12.68
N ASN A 350 1.46 0.03 -12.53
CA ASN A 350 0.43 0.61 -13.40
C ASN A 350 0.50 2.16 -13.38
N VAL A 351 0.70 2.74 -12.20
CA VAL A 351 0.81 4.19 -12.03
C VAL A 351 2.06 4.76 -12.70
N LEU A 352 3.22 4.10 -12.57
CA LEU A 352 4.47 4.56 -13.23
C LEU A 352 4.40 4.43 -14.75
N LEU A 353 3.78 3.36 -15.26
CA LEU A 353 3.58 3.16 -16.70
C LEU A 353 2.59 4.20 -17.26
N ALA A 354 1.54 4.52 -16.51
CA ALA A 354 0.61 5.60 -16.85
C ALA A 354 1.29 6.97 -16.88
N GLU A 355 2.18 7.25 -15.93
CA GLU A 355 3.01 8.47 -15.91
C GLU A 355 3.90 8.56 -17.15
N ALA A 356 4.50 7.43 -17.56
CA ALA A 356 5.27 7.32 -18.80
C ALA A 356 4.39 7.28 -20.07
N LYS A 357 3.05 7.43 -19.93
CA LYS A 357 2.06 7.44 -21.02
C LYS A 357 1.98 6.13 -21.81
N VAL A 358 2.29 5.01 -21.17
CA VAL A 358 2.02 3.70 -21.76
C VAL A 358 0.51 3.49 -21.88
N PRO A 359 -0.02 3.12 -23.06
CA PRO A 359 -1.44 2.86 -23.23
C PRO A 359 -1.94 1.71 -22.34
N TYR A 360 -3.10 1.89 -21.69
CA TYR A 360 -3.64 0.90 -20.74
C TYR A 360 -4.06 -0.41 -21.39
N ASP A 361 -4.43 -0.41 -22.67
CA ASP A 361 -4.86 -1.59 -23.43
C ASP A 361 -3.77 -2.65 -23.59
N ILE A 362 -2.51 -2.27 -23.40
CA ILE A 362 -1.36 -3.18 -23.46
C ILE A 362 -0.78 -3.48 -22.08
N VAL A 363 -1.41 -3.04 -21.00
CA VAL A 363 -0.99 -3.33 -19.62
C VAL A 363 -1.97 -4.33 -19.02
N LEU A 364 -1.52 -5.57 -18.91
CA LEU A 364 -2.34 -6.71 -18.49
C LEU A 364 -1.94 -7.18 -17.09
N GLU A 365 -2.92 -7.61 -16.33
CA GLU A 365 -2.69 -8.24 -15.03
C GLU A 365 -2.16 -9.68 -15.22
N MET A 366 -1.48 -10.22 -14.22
CA MET A 366 -0.86 -11.55 -14.28
C MET A 366 -1.81 -12.66 -14.73
N ASP A 367 -3.05 -12.66 -14.24
CA ASP A 367 -4.06 -13.67 -14.57
C ASP A 367 -4.53 -13.58 -16.04
N GLU A 368 -4.37 -12.42 -16.68
CA GLU A 368 -4.78 -12.17 -18.07
C GLU A 368 -3.68 -12.54 -19.07
N ILE A 369 -2.41 -12.51 -18.65
CA ILE A 369 -1.24 -12.65 -19.56
C ILE A 369 -0.47 -13.95 -19.39
N ASN A 370 -0.67 -14.70 -18.29
CA ASN A 370 0.18 -15.86 -17.98
C ASN A 370 0.11 -16.97 -19.04
N ASP A 371 -1.08 -17.19 -19.64
CA ASP A 371 -1.27 -18.20 -20.69
C ASP A 371 -0.54 -17.84 -22.00
N ASP A 372 -0.20 -16.56 -22.21
CA ASP A 372 0.40 -16.07 -23.44
C ASP A 372 1.94 -16.19 -23.47
N PHE A 373 2.58 -16.52 -22.34
CA PHE A 373 4.05 -16.60 -22.29
C PHE A 373 4.62 -17.68 -23.21
N ALA A 374 3.91 -18.80 -23.40
CA ALA A 374 4.36 -19.89 -24.27
C ALA A 374 4.46 -19.48 -25.75
N ASP A 375 3.61 -18.54 -26.17
CA ASP A 375 3.55 -18.02 -27.55
C ASP A 375 4.33 -16.70 -27.71
N THR A 376 5.19 -16.35 -26.74
CA THR A 376 5.96 -15.09 -26.74
C THR A 376 7.43 -15.32 -27.12
N ASP A 377 7.95 -14.51 -28.04
CA ASP A 377 9.33 -14.64 -28.55
C ASP A 377 10.37 -14.12 -27.55
N VAL A 378 10.13 -12.94 -26.96
CA VAL A 378 11.06 -12.29 -26.03
C VAL A 378 10.33 -11.72 -24.82
N VAL A 379 10.81 -12.03 -23.62
CA VAL A 379 10.36 -11.41 -22.37
C VAL A 379 11.47 -10.54 -21.78
N LEU A 380 11.16 -9.28 -21.50
CA LEU A 380 12.06 -8.37 -20.79
C LEU A 380 11.65 -8.29 -19.32
N VAL A 381 12.46 -8.86 -18.43
CA VAL A 381 12.27 -8.82 -16.97
C VAL A 381 13.05 -7.64 -16.41
N ILE A 382 12.38 -6.52 -16.14
CA ILE A 382 13.05 -5.26 -15.81
C ILE A 382 12.96 -4.99 -14.30
N GLY A 383 14.02 -5.35 -13.56
CA GLY A 383 14.10 -5.07 -12.13
C GLY A 383 13.10 -5.84 -11.27
N ALA A 384 12.57 -6.95 -11.77
CA ALA A 384 11.80 -7.95 -11.03
C ALA A 384 12.71 -9.10 -10.58
N ASN A 385 12.35 -9.77 -9.49
CA ASN A 385 13.05 -10.97 -9.02
C ASN A 385 12.08 -12.00 -8.48
N ASP A 386 11.47 -11.75 -7.32
CA ASP A 386 10.62 -12.73 -6.64
C ASP A 386 9.34 -13.02 -7.43
N THR A 387 8.79 -12.03 -8.15
CA THR A 387 7.55 -12.13 -8.96
C THR A 387 7.69 -12.94 -10.25
N VAL A 388 8.91 -13.37 -10.58
CA VAL A 388 9.24 -14.18 -11.76
C VAL A 388 10.05 -15.42 -11.35
N ASN A 389 10.05 -15.78 -10.07
CA ASN A 389 10.91 -16.83 -9.53
C ASN A 389 10.25 -18.22 -9.62
N PRO A 390 10.79 -19.17 -10.43
CA PRO A 390 10.21 -20.51 -10.58
C PRO A 390 10.20 -21.33 -9.28
N ALA A 391 11.07 -21.00 -8.31
CA ALA A 391 11.10 -21.67 -7.02
C ALA A 391 9.78 -21.55 -6.24
N ALA A 392 8.92 -20.58 -6.59
CA ALA A 392 7.58 -20.50 -6.04
C ALA A 392 6.69 -21.71 -6.42
N GLN A 393 6.95 -22.35 -7.57
CA GLN A 393 6.20 -23.54 -8.02
C GLN A 393 6.99 -24.83 -7.82
N ASP A 394 8.29 -24.79 -8.10
CA ASP A 394 9.14 -25.99 -8.20
C ASP A 394 9.73 -26.44 -6.86
N ASP A 395 9.86 -25.54 -5.87
CA ASP A 395 10.50 -25.82 -4.59
C ASP A 395 9.55 -25.60 -3.40
N PRO A 396 8.97 -26.68 -2.84
CA PRO A 396 8.12 -26.61 -1.65
C PRO A 396 8.83 -26.08 -0.40
N SER A 397 10.17 -26.09 -0.37
CA SER A 397 10.98 -25.58 0.72
C SER A 397 11.36 -24.10 0.56
N SER A 398 10.96 -23.46 -0.54
CA SER A 398 11.20 -22.04 -0.75
C SER A 398 10.32 -21.18 0.17
N PRO A 399 10.82 -20.06 0.72
CA PRO A 399 10.01 -19.08 1.46
C PRO A 399 8.87 -18.46 0.65
N ILE A 400 8.92 -18.58 -0.68
CA ILE A 400 7.89 -18.10 -1.62
C ILE A 400 7.09 -19.26 -2.27
N ALA A 401 7.20 -20.48 -1.74
CA ALA A 401 6.47 -21.63 -2.26
C ALA A 401 4.95 -21.36 -2.29
N GLY A 402 4.31 -21.68 -3.40
CA GLY A 402 2.90 -21.45 -3.70
C GLY A 402 2.53 -20.00 -4.06
N MET A 403 3.48 -19.06 -4.11
CA MET A 403 3.22 -17.72 -4.62
C MET A 403 2.89 -17.80 -6.12
N PRO A 404 1.74 -17.26 -6.58
CA PRO A 404 1.53 -17.04 -8.01
C PRO A 404 2.65 -16.16 -8.55
N VAL A 405 3.18 -16.47 -9.73
CA VAL A 405 4.27 -15.72 -10.36
C VAL A 405 3.99 -15.57 -11.85
N LEU A 406 4.64 -14.59 -12.48
CA LEU A 406 4.67 -14.49 -13.94
C LEU A 406 5.58 -15.60 -14.47
N GLU A 407 5.02 -16.50 -15.27
CA GLU A 407 5.70 -17.71 -15.75
C GLU A 407 6.59 -17.43 -16.96
N VAL A 408 7.44 -16.40 -16.84
CA VAL A 408 8.27 -15.85 -17.92
C VAL A 408 9.20 -16.88 -18.56
N TRP A 409 9.56 -17.94 -17.82
CA TRP A 409 10.41 -19.02 -18.32
C TRP A 409 9.76 -19.88 -19.40
N LYS A 410 8.46 -19.74 -19.63
CA LYS A 410 7.75 -20.42 -20.73
C LYS A 410 7.99 -19.77 -22.09
N ALA A 411 8.49 -18.53 -22.13
CA ALA A 411 8.81 -17.83 -23.38
C ALA A 411 10.05 -18.39 -24.08
N GLN A 412 10.19 -18.08 -25.37
CA GLN A 412 11.33 -18.55 -26.16
C GLN A 412 12.66 -17.96 -25.65
N ASN A 413 12.69 -16.66 -25.34
CA ASN A 413 13.86 -15.98 -24.77
C ASN A 413 13.45 -15.05 -23.62
N VAL A 414 14.25 -15.03 -22.56
CA VAL A 414 14.06 -14.16 -21.39
C VAL A 414 15.33 -13.34 -21.18
N VAL A 415 15.18 -12.02 -21.07
CA VAL A 415 16.27 -11.10 -20.75
C VAL A 415 16.00 -10.45 -19.41
N VAL A 416 16.89 -10.68 -18.43
CA VAL A 416 16.75 -10.16 -17.07
C VAL A 416 17.68 -8.98 -16.84
N PHE A 417 17.11 -7.83 -16.48
CA PHE A 417 17.85 -6.59 -16.22
C PHE A 417 18.15 -6.47 -14.74
N LYS A 418 19.44 -6.45 -14.36
CA LYS A 418 19.84 -6.40 -12.96
C LYS A 418 21.22 -5.81 -12.76
N ARG A 419 21.47 -5.21 -11.59
CA ARG A 419 22.80 -4.67 -11.26
C ARG A 419 23.80 -5.74 -10.82
N SER A 420 23.33 -6.81 -10.20
CA SER A 420 24.14 -7.92 -9.66
C SER A 420 23.29 -9.16 -9.39
N MET A 421 23.91 -10.28 -9.06
CA MET A 421 23.24 -11.54 -8.67
C MET A 421 22.68 -11.55 -7.24
N ASN A 422 22.59 -10.39 -6.57
CA ASN A 422 22.06 -10.29 -5.20
C ASN A 422 20.59 -10.73 -5.12
N THR A 423 20.20 -11.40 -4.03
CA THR A 423 18.83 -11.87 -3.85
C THR A 423 17.78 -10.75 -3.86
N GLY A 424 16.53 -11.12 -4.13
CA GLY A 424 15.38 -10.23 -4.11
C GLY A 424 14.96 -9.87 -2.69
N TYR A 425 13.69 -9.49 -2.53
CA TYR A 425 13.16 -9.16 -1.22
C TYR A 425 13.12 -10.41 -0.33
N ALA A 426 12.67 -11.54 -0.88
CA ALA A 426 12.54 -12.80 -0.17
C ALA A 426 13.88 -13.40 0.30
N GLY A 427 15.02 -12.84 -0.12
CA GLY A 427 16.33 -13.33 0.30
C GLY A 427 16.72 -14.68 -0.30
N VAL A 428 16.02 -15.12 -1.34
CA VAL A 428 16.34 -16.36 -2.08
C VAL A 428 16.95 -16.06 -3.44
N GLN A 429 17.80 -17.00 -3.89
CA GLN A 429 18.27 -17.02 -5.27
C GLN A 429 17.12 -17.40 -6.22
N ASN A 430 17.27 -17.03 -7.49
CA ASN A 430 16.24 -17.24 -8.50
C ASN A 430 16.74 -18.21 -9.58
N PRO A 431 16.20 -19.45 -9.63
CA PRO A 431 16.58 -20.44 -10.64
C PRO A 431 16.36 -19.98 -12.09
N LEU A 432 15.49 -18.99 -12.33
CA LEU A 432 15.30 -18.39 -13.66
C LEU A 432 16.62 -17.97 -14.29
N PHE A 433 17.53 -17.41 -13.50
CA PHE A 433 18.78 -16.82 -14.02
C PHE A 433 19.74 -17.84 -14.63
N PHE A 434 19.49 -19.13 -14.38
CA PHE A 434 20.32 -20.24 -14.84
C PHE A 434 19.62 -21.11 -15.90
N LYS A 435 18.39 -20.75 -16.31
CA LYS A 435 17.68 -21.48 -17.38
C LYS A 435 18.31 -21.17 -18.74
N GLU A 436 18.30 -22.16 -19.64
CA GLU A 436 18.96 -22.05 -20.95
C GLU A 436 18.42 -20.92 -21.83
N ASN A 437 17.11 -20.64 -21.76
CA ASN A 437 16.45 -19.56 -22.48
C ASN A 437 16.60 -18.19 -21.82
N THR A 438 17.33 -18.09 -20.70
CA THR A 438 17.48 -16.86 -19.94
C THR A 438 18.88 -16.26 -20.10
N GLN A 439 18.92 -14.95 -20.29
CA GLN A 439 20.13 -14.16 -20.45
C GLN A 439 20.10 -12.97 -19.50
N MET A 440 21.23 -12.67 -18.89
CA MET A 440 21.40 -11.60 -17.93
C MET A 440 21.97 -10.37 -18.62
N LEU A 441 21.29 -9.23 -18.50
CA LEU A 441 21.79 -7.93 -18.91
C LEU A 441 22.16 -7.14 -17.65
N PHE A 442 23.46 -7.09 -17.36
CA PHE A 442 23.96 -6.38 -16.18
C PHE A 442 24.05 -4.88 -16.41
N GLY A 443 23.64 -4.10 -15.42
CA GLY A 443 23.72 -2.64 -15.46
C GLY A 443 22.63 -1.94 -14.65
N ASP A 444 22.68 -0.61 -14.66
CA ASP A 444 21.53 0.19 -14.26
C ASP A 444 20.40 0.03 -15.30
N ALA A 445 19.17 -0.20 -14.83
CA ALA A 445 18.06 -0.52 -15.74
C ALA A 445 17.78 0.61 -16.74
N LYS A 446 17.93 1.88 -16.34
CA LYS A 446 17.69 3.00 -17.24
C LYS A 446 18.75 3.07 -18.33
N GLU A 447 20.03 2.97 -17.93
CA GLU A 447 21.15 2.99 -18.87
C GLU A 447 21.09 1.83 -19.87
N SER A 448 20.78 0.62 -19.39
CA SER A 448 20.63 -0.56 -20.25
C SER A 448 19.51 -0.39 -21.27
N VAL A 449 18.35 0.11 -20.86
CA VAL A 449 17.21 0.39 -21.76
C VAL A 449 17.56 1.51 -22.74
N ASP A 450 18.21 2.58 -22.31
CA ASP A 450 18.67 3.66 -23.20
C ASP A 450 19.66 3.16 -24.26
N ASN A 451 20.56 2.23 -23.91
CA ASN A 451 21.50 1.65 -24.86
C ASN A 451 20.81 0.72 -25.87
N ILE A 452 19.81 -0.07 -25.44
CA ILE A 452 18.96 -0.83 -26.37
C ILE A 452 18.23 0.13 -27.31
N LEU A 453 17.65 1.21 -26.77
CA LEU A 453 16.92 2.20 -27.56
C LEU A 453 17.79 2.86 -28.63
N LYS A 454 19.08 3.11 -28.34
CA LYS A 454 20.06 3.60 -29.32
C LYS A 454 20.36 2.57 -30.42
N ALA A 455 20.47 1.29 -30.07
CA ALA A 455 20.75 0.21 -31.02
C ALA A 455 19.51 -0.23 -31.85
N LEU A 456 18.31 0.15 -31.42
CA LEU A 456 17.05 -0.06 -32.17
C LEU A 456 16.84 0.96 -33.31
N ASN A 457 17.53 2.11 -33.23
CA ASN A 457 17.69 3.07 -34.33
C ASN A 457 18.71 2.54 -35.33
#